data_AF-A0A1J5ECE5-F1
#
_entry.id   AF-A0A1J5ECE5-F1
#
_cell.length_a   1.000
_cell.length_b   1.000
_cell.length_c   1.000
_cell.angle_alpha   90.00
_cell.angle_beta   90.00
_cell.angle_gamma   90.00
#
_symmetry.space_group_name_H-M   'P 1'
#
loop_
_entity.id
_entity.type
_entity.pdbx_description
1 polymer ?
#
loop_
_entity_poly.entity_id
_entity_poly.type
_entity_poly.pdbx_seq_one_letter_code
_entity_poly.pdbx_strand_id
1 'polypeptide(L)'
;MATGGWTLAIVIASKTLQLWGFRVHIMAGAMALVVGTLLIANLTTESSDWLAGAGMLLLGLGMGVSDVSIIVAFQNQVPWALRGLATSAMPFFRSLGGALGVGACGGLFNLWVARVDAPQLAQSLDERGLNRFEGLRALLDGDRRVQLPDTLTGPLADTLSSGLEPVFWVLTVAAVGTLLLTWFWPRGEADGRSAG
;
A
#
# COMPACT_ATOMS: atom_id res chain seq x y z
N MET A 1 1.06 -10.73 7.93
CA MET A 1 0.35 -11.39 6.80
C MET A 1 0.75 -10.80 5.44
N ALA A 2 0.73 -9.48 5.26
CA ALA A 2 1.10 -8.83 3.99
C ALA A 2 2.49 -9.24 3.43
N THR A 3 3.52 -9.31 4.28
CA THR A 3 4.88 -9.69 3.87
C THR A 3 4.97 -11.14 3.36
N GLY A 4 4.16 -12.04 3.91
CA GLY A 4 4.09 -13.44 3.46
C GLY A 4 3.45 -13.56 2.06
N GLY A 5 2.39 -12.78 1.81
CA GLY A 5 1.76 -12.71 0.49
C GLY A 5 2.72 -12.15 -0.57
N TRP A 6 3.46 -11.09 -0.23
CA TRP A 6 4.43 -10.48 -1.14
C TRP A 6 5.56 -11.45 -1.54
N THR A 7 6.18 -12.15 -0.58
CA THR A 7 7.23 -13.12 -0.88
C THR A 7 6.72 -14.29 -1.74
N LEU A 8 5.52 -14.81 -1.44
CA LEU A 8 4.92 -15.88 -2.23
C LEU A 8 4.64 -15.44 -3.67
N ALA A 9 4.12 -14.23 -3.84
CA ALA A 9 3.85 -13.67 -5.16
C ALA A 9 5.10 -13.50 -6.00
N ILE A 10 6.22 -13.08 -5.39
CA ILE A 10 7.52 -12.99 -6.08
C ILE A 10 7.93 -14.36 -6.62
N VAL A 11 7.79 -15.42 -5.82
CA VAL A 11 8.15 -16.79 -6.24
C VAL A 11 7.26 -17.27 -7.39
N ILE A 12 5.95 -17.03 -7.30
CA ILE A 12 4.99 -17.40 -8.36
C ILE A 12 5.33 -16.63 -9.63
N ALA A 13 5.40 -15.29 -9.55
CA ALA A 13 5.67 -14.41 -10.67
C ALA A 13 7.01 -14.75 -11.35
N SER A 14 8.07 -15.01 -10.59
CA SER A 14 9.38 -15.34 -11.16
C SER A 14 9.36 -16.60 -12.04
N LYS A 15 8.46 -17.55 -11.75
CA LYS A 15 8.30 -18.78 -12.54
C LYS A 15 7.32 -18.63 -13.70
N THR A 16 6.21 -17.90 -13.49
CA THR A 16 5.14 -17.79 -14.47
C THR A 16 5.36 -16.66 -15.48
N LEU A 17 6.20 -15.66 -15.16
CA LEU A 17 6.44 -14.49 -16.02
C LEU A 17 6.98 -14.87 -17.40
N GLN A 18 7.85 -15.88 -17.47
CA GLN A 18 8.37 -16.38 -18.75
C GLN A 18 7.35 -17.18 -19.56
N LEU A 19 6.29 -17.67 -18.92
CA LEU A 19 5.27 -18.51 -19.55
C LEU A 19 4.10 -17.68 -20.09
N TRP A 20 3.60 -16.69 -19.34
CA TRP A 20 2.38 -15.93 -19.71
C TRP A 20 2.66 -14.49 -20.14
N GLY A 21 3.92 -14.07 -20.11
CA GLY A 21 4.35 -12.74 -20.55
C GLY A 21 4.08 -11.62 -19.54
N PHE A 22 4.72 -10.47 -19.80
CA PHE A 22 4.73 -9.30 -18.91
C PHE A 22 3.35 -8.71 -18.68
N ARG A 23 2.57 -8.53 -19.75
CA ARG A 23 1.28 -7.82 -19.69
C ARG A 23 0.26 -8.52 -18.81
N VAL A 24 0.19 -9.86 -18.86
CA VAL A 24 -0.75 -10.64 -18.05
C VAL A 24 -0.43 -10.49 -16.56
N HIS A 25 0.85 -10.55 -16.20
CA HIS A 25 1.29 -10.42 -14.80
C HIS A 25 1.05 -9.02 -14.24
N ILE A 26 1.44 -7.98 -14.99
CA ILE A 26 1.24 -6.60 -14.54
C ILE A 26 -0.26 -6.30 -14.37
N MET A 27 -1.11 -6.78 -15.29
CA MET A 27 -2.55 -6.59 -15.20
C MET A 27 -3.18 -7.38 -14.04
N ALA A 28 -2.76 -8.63 -13.84
CA ALA A 28 -3.20 -9.44 -12.69
C ALA A 28 -2.80 -8.78 -11.36
N GLY A 29 -1.57 -8.27 -11.26
CA GLY A 29 -1.08 -7.55 -10.09
C GLY A 29 -1.87 -6.27 -9.83
N ALA A 30 -2.10 -5.46 -10.86
CA ALA A 30 -2.89 -4.23 -10.75
C ALA A 30 -4.35 -4.50 -10.36
N MET A 31 -4.98 -5.54 -10.90
CA MET A 31 -6.33 -5.94 -10.49
C MET A 31 -6.35 -6.38 -9.02
N ALA A 32 -5.38 -7.19 -8.58
CA ALA A 32 -5.28 -7.60 -7.18
C ALA A 32 -5.09 -6.40 -6.23
N LEU A 33 -4.31 -5.39 -6.63
CA LEU A 33 -4.16 -4.13 -5.88
C LEU A 33 -5.48 -3.36 -5.78
N VAL A 34 -6.23 -3.23 -6.88
CA VAL A 34 -7.54 -2.55 -6.87
C VAL A 34 -8.53 -3.28 -5.97
N VAL A 35 -8.64 -4.61 -6.09
CA VAL A 35 -9.55 -5.39 -5.23
C VAL A 35 -9.13 -5.32 -3.76
N GLY A 36 -7.83 -5.45 -3.47
CA GLY A 36 -7.30 -5.37 -2.10
C GLY A 36 -7.52 -4.00 -1.45
N THR A 37 -7.25 -2.91 -2.19
CA THR A 37 -7.49 -1.54 -1.70
C THR A 37 -8.98 -1.25 -1.53
N LEU A 38 -9.85 -1.72 -2.45
CA LEU A 38 -11.30 -1.59 -2.30
C LEU A 38 -11.84 -2.32 -1.08
N LEU A 39 -11.38 -3.55 -0.82
CA LEU A 39 -11.78 -4.29 0.38
C LEU A 39 -11.41 -3.52 1.64
N ILE A 40 -10.19 -2.99 1.70
CA ILE A 40 -9.71 -2.25 2.88
C ILE A 40 -10.42 -0.89 3.03
N ALA A 41 -10.66 -0.17 1.93
CA ALA A 41 -11.36 1.10 1.95
C ALA A 41 -12.84 1.00 2.38
N ASN A 42 -13.44 -0.19 2.25
CA ASN A 42 -14.82 -0.46 2.69
C ASN A 42 -14.88 -1.14 4.07
N LEU A 43 -13.76 -1.32 4.77
CA LEU A 43 -13.77 -1.85 6.13
C LEU A 43 -14.41 -0.83 7.07
N THR A 44 -15.44 -1.29 7.80
CA THR A 44 -16.06 -0.58 8.91
C THR A 44 -15.67 -1.22 10.24
N THR A 45 -15.96 -0.56 11.36
CA THR A 45 -15.65 -1.05 12.72
C THR A 45 -16.30 -2.41 13.05
N GLU A 46 -17.35 -2.81 12.32
CA GLU A 46 -18.02 -4.12 12.47
C GLU A 46 -17.55 -5.19 11.48
N SER A 47 -16.57 -4.87 10.63
CA SER A 47 -16.11 -5.78 9.60
C SER A 47 -15.32 -6.96 10.18
N SER A 48 -15.48 -8.14 9.58
CA SER A 48 -14.77 -9.35 10.00
C SER A 48 -13.26 -9.22 9.78
N ASP A 49 -12.46 -9.63 10.78
CA ASP A 49 -11.00 -9.71 10.71
C ASP A 49 -10.49 -10.48 9.48
N TRP A 50 -11.27 -11.45 9.01
CA TRP A 50 -10.96 -12.20 7.80
C TRP A 50 -10.93 -11.33 6.53
N LEU A 51 -11.84 -10.36 6.39
CA LEU A 51 -11.85 -9.45 5.24
C LEU A 51 -10.60 -8.58 5.22
N ALA A 52 -10.17 -8.08 6.39
CA ALA A 52 -8.93 -7.32 6.53
C ALA A 52 -7.71 -8.18 6.15
N GLY A 53 -7.66 -9.43 6.62
CA GLY A 53 -6.62 -10.39 6.27
C GLY A 53 -6.57 -10.69 4.76
N ALA A 54 -7.73 -10.89 4.12
CA ALA A 54 -7.85 -11.12 2.69
C ALA A 54 -7.41 -9.91 1.86
N GLY A 55 -7.82 -8.70 2.24
CA GLY A 55 -7.39 -7.45 1.61
C GLY A 55 -5.88 -7.27 1.68
N MET A 56 -5.28 -7.46 2.85
CA MET A 56 -3.82 -7.39 3.04
C MET A 56 -3.06 -8.45 2.21
N LEU A 57 -3.62 -9.66 2.09
CA LEU A 57 -3.05 -10.71 1.28
C LEU A 57 -3.08 -10.35 -0.20
N LEU A 58 -4.20 -9.83 -0.70
CA LEU A 58 -4.34 -9.37 -2.09
C LEU A 58 -3.40 -8.22 -2.41
N LEU A 59 -3.23 -7.26 -1.50
CA LEU A 59 -2.25 -6.18 -1.65
C LEU A 59 -0.83 -6.73 -1.76
N GLY A 60 -0.44 -7.64 -0.86
CA GLY A 60 0.86 -8.29 -0.90
C GLY A 60 1.09 -9.05 -2.21
N LEU A 61 0.08 -9.81 -2.66
CA LEU A 61 0.14 -10.54 -3.91
C LEU A 61 0.30 -9.61 -5.12
N GLY A 62 -0.57 -8.60 -5.22
CA GLY A 62 -0.59 -7.66 -6.32
C GLY A 62 0.73 -6.90 -6.44
N MET A 63 1.24 -6.40 -5.31
CA MET A 63 2.51 -5.71 -5.24
C MET A 63 3.69 -6.60 -5.66
N GLY A 64 3.74 -7.85 -5.19
CA GLY A 64 4.86 -8.75 -5.50
C GLY A 64 4.92 -9.16 -6.97
N VAL A 65 3.76 -9.43 -7.58
CA VAL A 65 3.68 -9.74 -9.01
C VAL A 65 4.05 -8.52 -9.85
N SER A 66 3.55 -7.34 -9.51
CA SER A 66 3.85 -6.10 -10.23
C SER A 66 5.32 -5.70 -10.14
N ASP A 67 5.93 -5.76 -8.95
CA ASP A 67 7.33 -5.39 -8.72
C ASP A 67 8.29 -6.22 -9.59
N VAL A 68 8.15 -7.55 -9.55
CA VAL A 68 8.98 -8.46 -10.36
C VAL A 68 8.79 -8.20 -11.85
N SER A 69 7.54 -8.05 -12.28
CA SER A 69 7.22 -7.88 -13.69
C SER A 69 7.77 -6.58 -14.27
N ILE A 70 7.67 -5.48 -13.52
CA ILE A 70 8.20 -4.17 -13.94
C ILE A 70 9.72 -4.21 -14.03
N ILE A 71 10.40 -4.76 -13.01
CA ILE A 71 11.86 -4.88 -12.98
C ILE A 71 12.37 -5.62 -14.21
N VAL A 72 11.83 -6.80 -14.48
CA VAL A 72 12.28 -7.62 -15.62
C VAL A 72 11.91 -6.97 -16.96
N ALA A 73 10.72 -6.35 -17.07
CA ALA A 73 10.32 -5.65 -18.29
C ALA A 73 11.27 -4.50 -18.67
N PHE A 74 11.71 -3.71 -17.69
CA PHE A 74 12.63 -2.59 -17.94
C PHE A 74 14.05 -3.07 -18.24
N GLN A 75 14.52 -4.10 -17.53
CA GLN A 75 15.81 -4.75 -17.83
C GLN A 75 15.87 -5.33 -19.25
N ASN A 76 14.73 -5.78 -19.79
CA ASN A 76 14.63 -6.29 -21.15
C ASN A 76 14.61 -5.21 -22.22
N GLN A 77 14.23 -3.97 -21.88
CA GLN A 77 14.20 -2.85 -22.84
C GLN A 77 15.53 -2.10 -22.96
N VAL A 78 16.49 -2.36 -22.07
CA VAL A 78 17.81 -1.73 -22.12
C VAL A 78 18.88 -2.67 -22.67
N PRO A 79 19.89 -2.15 -23.40
CA PRO A 79 21.07 -2.91 -23.78
C PRO A 79 21.76 -3.54 -22.57
N TRP A 80 22.41 -4.69 -22.78
CA TRP A 80 23.05 -5.46 -21.70
C TRP A 80 24.03 -4.62 -20.87
N ALA A 81 24.80 -3.74 -21.52
CA ALA A 81 25.76 -2.84 -20.86
C ALA A 81 25.10 -1.84 -19.88
N LEU A 82 23.80 -1.51 -20.06
CA LEU A 82 23.06 -0.57 -19.23
C LEU A 82 22.18 -1.25 -18.17
N ARG A 83 22.13 -2.58 -18.13
CA ARG A 83 21.32 -3.33 -17.15
C ARG A 83 21.73 -3.06 -15.69
N GLY A 84 23.02 -2.81 -15.44
CA GLY A 84 23.51 -2.43 -14.10
C GLY A 84 22.91 -1.11 -13.62
N LEU A 85 22.80 -0.13 -14.52
CA LEU A 85 22.22 1.18 -14.26
C LEU A 85 20.69 1.08 -14.07
N ALA A 86 20.01 0.31 -14.92
CA ALA A 86 18.59 0.01 -14.77
C ALA A 86 18.26 -0.65 -13.41
N THR A 87 19.06 -1.64 -13.00
CA THR A 87 18.83 -2.40 -11.76
C THR A 87 18.99 -1.54 -10.50
N SER A 88 19.83 -0.51 -10.54
CA SER A 88 20.03 0.41 -9.41
C SER A 88 19.07 1.60 -9.44
N ALA A 89 18.68 2.08 -10.63
CA ALA A 89 17.72 3.18 -10.78
C ALA A 89 16.31 2.80 -10.31
N MET A 90 15.85 1.56 -10.58
CA MET A 90 14.46 1.17 -10.26
C MET A 90 14.16 1.16 -8.76
N PRO A 91 14.98 0.53 -7.89
CA PRO A 91 14.81 0.65 -6.45
C PRO A 91 14.93 2.09 -5.95
N PHE A 92 15.79 2.91 -6.55
CA PHE A 92 15.93 4.33 -6.18
C PHE A 92 14.63 5.10 -6.43
N PHE A 93 14.08 5.05 -7.65
CA PHE A 93 12.82 5.72 -7.98
C PHE A 93 11.64 5.18 -7.17
N ARG A 94 11.62 3.87 -6.90
CA ARG A 94 10.61 3.24 -6.03
C ARG A 94 10.68 3.78 -4.61
N SER A 95 11.87 3.88 -4.03
CA SER A 95 12.06 4.44 -2.69
C SER A 95 11.71 5.93 -2.65
N LEU A 96 12.06 6.70 -3.68
CA LEU A 96 11.69 8.11 -3.79
C LEU A 96 10.17 8.28 -3.87
N GLY A 97 9.50 7.53 -4.74
CA GLY A 97 8.05 7.53 -4.87
C GLY A 97 7.35 7.06 -3.59
N GLY A 98 7.91 6.04 -2.93
CA GLY A 98 7.42 5.56 -1.64
C GLY A 98 7.51 6.61 -0.54
N ALA A 99 8.64 7.33 -0.44
CA ALA A 99 8.81 8.40 0.54
C ALA A 99 7.84 9.56 0.29
N LEU A 100 7.68 9.99 -0.97
CA LEU A 100 6.72 11.02 -1.35
C LEU A 100 5.27 10.58 -1.07
N GLY A 101 4.93 9.33 -1.40
CA GLY A 101 3.61 8.76 -1.16
C GLY A 101 3.28 8.68 0.32
N VAL A 102 4.20 8.16 1.15
CA VAL A 102 4.03 8.11 2.61
C VAL A 102 3.92 9.51 3.22
N GLY A 103 4.75 10.46 2.77
CA GLY A 103 4.67 11.85 3.22
C GLY A 103 3.34 12.52 2.88
N ALA A 104 2.86 12.36 1.64
CA ALA A 104 1.57 12.89 1.20
C ALA A 104 0.40 12.25 1.95
N CYS A 105 0.40 10.92 2.12
CA CYS A 105 -0.63 10.20 2.87
C CYS A 105 -0.62 10.60 4.36
N GLY A 106 0.56 10.77 4.97
CA GLY A 106 0.69 11.24 6.34
C GLY A 106 0.20 12.68 6.52
N GLY A 107 0.50 13.56 5.56
CA GLY A 107 -0.04 14.92 5.53
C GLY A 107 -1.56 14.95 5.41
N LEU A 108 -2.12 14.11 4.52
CA LEU A 108 -3.56 13.94 4.36
C LEU A 108 -4.20 13.45 5.66
N PHE A 109 -3.67 12.37 6.25
CA PHE A 109 -4.11 11.83 7.54
C PHE A 109 -4.13 12.92 8.62
N ASN A 110 -3.05 13.69 8.76
CA ASN A 110 -2.95 14.75 9.76
C ASN A 110 -3.98 15.85 9.53
N LEU A 111 -4.21 16.25 8.27
CA LEU A 111 -5.23 17.24 7.92
C LEU A 111 -6.64 16.77 8.28
N TRP A 112 -6.94 15.49 8.04
CA TRP A 112 -8.23 14.91 8.37
C TRP A 112 -8.44 14.76 9.87
N VAL A 113 -7.44 14.24 10.59
CA VAL A 113 -7.47 14.17 12.06
C VAL A 113 -7.63 15.54 12.68
N ALA A 114 -7.02 16.59 12.12
CA ALA A 114 -7.18 17.96 12.60
C ALA A 114 -8.58 18.55 12.35
N ARG A 115 -9.28 18.08 11.31
CA ARG A 115 -10.67 18.50 11.00
C ARG A 115 -11.72 17.84 11.87
N VAL A 116 -11.43 16.69 12.47
CA VAL A 116 -12.34 16.04 13.41
C VAL A 116 -12.49 16.93 14.64
N ASP A 117 -13.69 17.50 14.80
CA ASP A 117 -14.05 18.30 15.96
C ASP A 117 -14.42 17.36 17.12
N ALA A 118 -13.58 17.36 18.14
CA ALA A 118 -13.68 16.47 19.30
C ALA A 118 -13.26 17.24 20.56
N PRO A 119 -14.07 18.22 21.00
CA PRO A 119 -13.70 19.11 22.09
C PRO A 119 -13.56 18.37 23.42
N GLN A 120 -14.42 17.37 23.69
CA GLN A 120 -14.29 16.54 24.89
C GLN A 120 -12.98 15.73 24.88
N LEU A 121 -12.61 15.14 23.74
CA LEU A 121 -11.36 14.41 23.61
C LEU A 121 -10.14 15.33 23.78
N ALA A 122 -10.18 16.53 23.18
CA ALA A 122 -9.12 17.51 23.33
C ALA A 122 -8.91 17.92 24.79
N GLN A 123 -9.99 18.17 25.53
CA GLN A 123 -9.92 18.50 26.94
C GLN A 123 -9.37 17.34 27.79
N SER A 124 -9.85 16.11 27.57
CA SER A 124 -9.37 14.94 28.33
C SER A 124 -7.91 14.57 28.04
N LEU A 125 -7.39 14.93 26.86
CA LEU A 125 -5.97 14.80 26.53
C LEU A 125 -5.13 15.92 27.18
N ASP A 126 -5.63 17.15 27.19
CA ASP A 126 -4.94 18.31 27.79
C ASP A 126 -4.80 18.17 29.31
N GLU A 127 -5.82 17.63 29.99
CA GLU A 127 -5.75 17.29 31.43
C GLU A 127 -4.62 16.31 31.77
N ARG A 128 -4.12 15.57 30.77
CA ARG A 128 -3.03 14.60 30.89
C ARG A 128 -1.71 15.13 30.32
N GLY A 129 -1.68 16.37 29.84
CA GLY A 129 -0.53 16.97 29.17
C GLY A 129 -0.17 16.26 27.86
N LEU A 130 -1.14 15.60 27.21
CA LEU A 130 -0.94 14.90 25.94
C LEU A 130 -1.56 15.70 24.80
N ASN A 131 -0.88 15.75 23.66
CA ASN A 131 -1.51 16.19 22.43
C ASN A 131 -2.22 15.03 21.71
N ARG A 132 -3.08 15.36 20.73
CA ARG A 132 -3.84 14.37 19.94
C ARG A 132 -2.95 13.32 19.28
N PHE A 133 -1.77 13.71 18.78
CA PHE A 133 -0.84 12.79 18.14
C PHE A 133 -0.19 11.81 19.11
N GLU A 134 0.15 12.27 20.31
CA GLU A 134 0.67 11.42 21.39
C GLU A 134 -0.39 10.44 21.89
N GLY A 135 -1.65 10.87 21.98
CA GLY A 135 -2.79 9.99 22.26
C GLY A 135 -2.92 8.88 21.20
N LEU A 136 -2.91 9.24 19.92
CA LEU A 136 -2.97 8.27 18.82
C LEU A 136 -1.77 7.32 18.81
N ARG A 137 -0.56 7.82 19.09
CA ARG A 137 0.65 6.98 19.20
C ARG A 137 0.55 6.02 20.39
N ALA A 138 0.07 6.48 21.54
CA ALA A 138 -0.12 5.64 22.72
C ALA A 138 -1.19 4.56 22.49
N LEU A 139 -2.20 4.83 21.66
CA LEU A 139 -3.21 3.84 21.28
C LEU A 139 -2.63 2.69 20.44
N LEU A 140 -1.68 3.01 19.55
CA LEU A 140 -1.03 2.05 18.65
C LEU A 140 0.09 1.25 19.33
N ASP A 141 0.62 1.76 20.43
CA ASP A 141 1.68 1.14 21.21
C ASP A 141 1.09 0.20 22.27
N GLY A 142 1.35 -1.11 22.16
CA GLY A 142 0.73 -2.14 22.99
C GLY A 142 0.94 -1.92 24.49
N ASP A 143 2.13 -1.48 24.91
CA ASP A 143 2.45 -1.26 26.32
C ASP A 143 1.79 0.01 26.86
N ARG A 144 1.71 1.06 26.04
CA ARG A 144 1.11 2.34 26.42
C ARG A 144 -0.41 2.31 26.34
N ARG A 145 -0.98 1.47 25.47
CA ARG A 145 -2.43 1.28 25.33
C ARG A 145 -3.05 0.76 26.61
N VAL A 146 -2.38 -0.14 27.32
CA VAL A 146 -2.85 -0.69 28.60
C VAL A 146 -2.91 0.39 29.69
N GLN A 147 -2.11 1.45 29.56
CA GLN A 147 -2.08 2.57 30.50
C GLN A 147 -3.10 3.67 30.15
N LEU A 148 -3.72 3.60 28.97
CA LEU A 148 -4.78 4.52 28.57
C LEU A 148 -6.10 4.14 29.27
N PRO A 149 -6.81 5.10 29.86
CA PRO A 149 -8.17 4.85 30.34
C PRO A 149 -9.08 4.46 29.19
N ASP A 150 -10.03 3.58 29.49
CA ASP A 150 -11.06 3.15 28.53
C ASP A 150 -11.85 4.33 27.94
N THR A 151 -11.96 5.44 28.69
CA THR A 151 -12.61 6.68 28.25
C THR A 151 -11.91 7.37 27.08
N LEU A 152 -10.60 7.16 26.90
CA LEU A 152 -9.82 7.75 25.79
C LEU A 152 -9.64 6.76 24.63
N THR A 153 -9.62 5.47 24.91
CA THR A 153 -9.34 4.42 23.92
C THR A 153 -10.35 4.42 22.77
N GLY A 154 -11.66 4.53 23.08
CA GLY A 154 -12.72 4.59 22.06
C GLY A 154 -12.62 5.84 21.17
N PRO A 155 -12.68 7.05 21.74
CA PRO A 155 -12.61 8.29 20.96
C PRO A 155 -11.32 8.46 20.16
N LEU A 156 -10.17 7.99 20.68
CA LEU A 156 -8.91 7.98 19.93
C LEU A 156 -8.95 6.99 18.76
N ALA A 157 -9.55 5.81 18.95
CA ALA A 157 -9.71 4.82 17.88
C ALA A 157 -10.65 5.34 16.77
N ASP A 158 -11.74 6.02 17.15
CA ASP A 158 -12.66 6.65 16.19
C ASP A 158 -11.97 7.77 15.41
N THR A 159 -11.16 8.59 16.09
CA THR A 159 -10.37 9.65 15.44
C THR A 159 -9.33 9.06 14.49
N LEU A 160 -8.66 7.97 14.89
CA LEU A 160 -7.70 7.25 14.04
C LEU A 160 -8.38 6.69 12.78
N SER A 161 -9.52 6.00 12.97
CA SER A 161 -10.29 5.39 11.90
C SER A 161 -10.78 6.44 10.89
N SER A 162 -11.35 7.53 11.39
CA SER A 162 -11.82 8.66 10.57
C SER A 162 -10.69 9.32 9.78
N GLY A 163 -9.48 9.36 10.34
CA GLY A 163 -8.30 9.87 9.65
C GLY A 163 -7.78 8.94 8.54
N LEU A 164 -7.96 7.62 8.68
CA LEU A 164 -7.46 6.60 7.75
C LEU A 164 -8.39 6.38 6.55
N GLU A 165 -9.71 6.52 6.72
CA GLU A 165 -10.69 6.40 5.63
C GLU A 165 -10.30 7.15 4.34
N PRO A 166 -9.98 8.47 4.37
CA PRO A 166 -9.58 9.20 3.17
C PRO A 166 -8.25 8.72 2.59
N VAL A 167 -7.34 8.24 3.43
CA VAL A 167 -6.05 7.67 2.97
C VAL A 167 -6.30 6.42 2.14
N PHE A 168 -7.17 5.52 2.61
CA PHE A 168 -7.50 4.31 1.87
C PHE A 168 -8.17 4.61 0.52
N TRP A 169 -9.06 5.59 0.45
CA TRP A 169 -9.65 6.02 -0.81
C TRP A 169 -8.62 6.59 -1.79
N VAL A 170 -7.67 7.39 -1.31
CA VAL A 170 -6.57 7.90 -2.15
C VAL A 170 -5.71 6.76 -2.67
N LEU A 171 -5.41 5.75 -1.85
CA LEU A 171 -4.68 4.56 -2.28
C LEU A 171 -5.48 3.74 -3.30
N THR A 172 -6.80 3.62 -3.16
CA THR A 172 -7.66 2.97 -4.15
C THR A 172 -7.63 3.72 -5.48
N VAL A 173 -7.71 5.06 -5.47
CA VAL A 173 -7.60 5.87 -6.70
C VAL A 173 -6.22 5.67 -7.35
N ALA A 174 -5.14 5.62 -6.56
CA ALA A 174 -3.80 5.35 -7.08
C ALA A 174 -3.69 3.93 -7.68
N ALA A 175 -4.33 2.93 -7.07
CA ALA A 175 -4.38 1.55 -7.60
C ALA A 175 -5.16 1.48 -8.91
N VAL A 176 -6.30 2.16 -9.01
CA VAL A 176 -7.08 2.27 -10.25
C VAL A 176 -6.27 3.00 -11.33
N GLY A 177 -5.59 4.09 -10.99
CA GLY A 177 -4.68 4.78 -11.91
C GLY A 177 -3.58 3.85 -12.42
N THR A 178 -3.00 3.01 -11.56
CA THR A 178 -2.01 1.99 -11.94
C THR A 178 -2.60 0.96 -12.91
N LEU A 179 -3.83 0.49 -12.68
CA LEU A 179 -4.54 -0.42 -13.57
C LEU A 179 -4.79 0.22 -14.95
N LEU A 180 -5.21 1.49 -14.97
CA LEU A 180 -5.43 2.25 -16.21
C LEU A 180 -4.11 2.43 -16.99
N LEU A 181 -3.02 2.81 -16.32
CA LEU A 181 -1.70 2.91 -16.96
C LEU A 181 -1.22 1.57 -17.52
N THR A 182 -1.48 0.48 -16.80
CA THR A 182 -1.16 -0.88 -17.25
C THR A 182 -1.95 -1.26 -18.50
N TRP A 183 -3.20 -0.80 -18.62
CA TRP A 183 -4.03 -1.07 -19.79
C TRP A 183 -3.41 -0.55 -21.10
N PHE A 184 -2.72 0.60 -21.02
CA PHE A 184 -2.00 1.19 -22.15
C PHE A 184 -0.67 0.50 -22.48
N TRP A 185 -0.21 -0.44 -21.66
CA TRP A 185 1.07 -1.11 -21.88
C TRP A 185 1.04 -1.93 -23.18
N PRO A 186 1.95 -1.66 -24.15
CA PRO A 186 2.03 -2.41 -25.40
C PRO A 186 2.19 -3.91 -25.15
N ARG A 187 1.66 -4.75 -26.03
CA ARG A 187 1.88 -6.20 -25.95
C ARG A 187 3.35 -6.47 -26.26
N GLY A 188 4.22 -6.41 -25.26
CA GLY A 188 5.61 -6.84 -25.41
C GLY A 188 5.65 -8.36 -25.40
N GLU A 189 5.92 -8.99 -26.55
CA GLU A 189 6.28 -10.40 -26.58
C GLU A 189 7.52 -10.66 -25.72
N ALA A 190 7.52 -11.75 -24.95
CA ALA A 190 8.66 -12.20 -24.18
C ALA A 190 9.74 -12.90 -25.04
N ASP A 191 9.68 -12.72 -26.37
CA ASP A 191 10.48 -13.53 -27.29
C ASP A 191 11.71 -12.76 -27.78
N GLY A 192 12.82 -12.96 -27.08
CA GLY A 192 14.16 -12.57 -27.51
C GLY A 192 14.78 -13.53 -28.55
N ARG A 193 13.97 -14.23 -29.36
CA ARG A 193 14.45 -15.25 -30.32
C ARG A 193 14.51 -14.81 -31.80
N SER A 194 14.47 -13.50 -32.09
CA SER A 194 14.53 -13.01 -33.49
C SER A 194 15.62 -11.96 -33.74
N ALA A 195 16.83 -12.18 -33.24
CA ALA A 195 18.03 -11.55 -33.80
C ALA A 195 19.13 -12.60 -33.92
N GLY A 196 19.00 -13.44 -34.95
CA GLY A 196 20.12 -14.17 -35.54
C GLY A 196 20.91 -13.27 -36.46
#